data_AF-A0A356GMN4-F1
#
_entry.id   AF-A0A356GMN4-F1
#
_cell.length_a   1.000
_cell.length_b   1.000
_cell.length_c   1.000
_cell.angle_alpha   90.00
_cell.angle_beta   90.00
_cell.angle_gamma   90.00
#
_symmetry.space_group_name_H-M   'P 1'
#
loop_
_entity.id
_entity.type
_entity.pdbx_description
1 polymer ?
#
loop_
_entity_poly.entity_id
_entity_poly.type
_entity_poly.pdbx_seq_one_letter_code
_entity_poly.pdbx_strand_id
1 'polypeptide(L)'
;MWNPWRAFSMTPMWPRRRHGPSATWVLRRPSTASSVSSAGRKNNFERPPPTPWRRSSGTFPIRSASACRENSPRRRKRSIRKSCAPGGSRRAMDSTGGNGGSGGNRFRGTVRLSSKRWRRSGDPLSNPPGVSTIGFGGRCPTDSSRPDPSPNRGRENKPMEVVNPTPFLMDRMVYLDRKAAERLVVVLKGTWSVSARGEISVAKKQAPIHPGEEFRGEPGASSILHEAELGPAKPGTDVFLNGSAMAPRTGTRSMDVSFRVGPVGRTARVFGERRWNTVMGIESIEGPKPFESVPLVYENAFGGKDVSAEDPKHHGEEARNPVGRGFRSEKSKAVFDGALLPSMEDPRRLISGPGQGFEPVGFGPVGRHWMPRRRYAGTYDAKWMDERAPLLPEDFDDRYHNAAPAGLVAPGRLKGGEPVEVAGCTPEGRLVTHLPRIEPWAKVLVGRWGKAIRLELDSVTVDTEAMELRLVWKGEVPVHREVARIRTIACLLEGEKA
;
A
#
# COMPACT_ATOMS: atom_id res chain seq x y z
N MET A 1 11.99 21.10 -12.00
CA MET A 1 11.30 19.82 -12.28
C MET A 1 9.91 19.94 -11.67
N TRP A 2 8.84 19.86 -12.48
CA TRP A 2 7.47 20.01 -11.99
C TRP A 2 7.06 18.77 -11.18
N ASN A 3 6.16 18.92 -10.20
CA ASN A 3 5.76 17.84 -9.31
C ASN A 3 4.26 17.48 -9.50
N PRO A 4 3.91 16.62 -10.48
CA PRO A 4 2.52 16.39 -10.91
C PRO A 4 1.63 15.77 -9.82
N TRP A 5 2.22 15.19 -8.77
CA TRP A 5 1.51 14.55 -7.67
C TRP A 5 0.59 15.48 -6.85
N ARG A 6 0.72 16.81 -6.99
CA ARG A 6 -0.23 17.79 -6.41
C ARG A 6 -1.46 18.10 -7.29
N ALA A 7 -1.46 17.74 -8.56
CA ALA A 7 -2.59 18.03 -9.46
C ALA A 7 -3.75 17.02 -9.34
N PHE A 8 -3.44 15.78 -8.93
CA PHE A 8 -4.42 14.68 -8.88
C PHE A 8 -5.07 14.45 -7.49
N SER A 9 -4.85 15.34 -6.52
CA SER A 9 -5.67 15.39 -5.31
C SER A 9 -7.04 16.04 -5.61
N MET A 10 -7.87 15.33 -6.38
CA MET A 10 -9.23 15.77 -6.72
C MET A 10 -10.11 15.80 -5.46
N THR A 11 -10.34 16.99 -4.92
CA THR A 11 -11.35 17.22 -3.88
C THR A 11 -12.73 16.82 -4.39
N PRO A 12 -13.54 16.01 -3.66
CA PRO A 12 -14.88 15.63 -4.09
C PRO A 12 -15.77 16.85 -4.35
N MET A 13 -16.25 16.99 -5.60
CA MET A 13 -16.97 18.17 -6.09
C MET A 13 -18.46 18.16 -5.72
N TRP A 14 -18.79 18.10 -4.43
CA TRP A 14 -20.15 18.23 -3.90
C TRP A 14 -20.19 19.05 -2.60
N PRO A 15 -21.24 19.84 -2.35
CA PRO A 15 -21.32 20.71 -1.18
C PRO A 15 -21.48 19.92 0.12
N ARG A 16 -20.64 20.21 1.12
CA ARG A 16 -20.77 19.65 2.47
C ARG A 16 -22.14 20.03 3.08
N ARG A 17 -22.95 19.04 3.46
CA ARG A 17 -24.09 19.28 4.35
C ARG A 17 -23.58 19.71 5.74
N ARG A 18 -24.20 20.74 6.33
CA ARG A 18 -23.94 21.12 7.72
C ARG A 18 -24.56 20.07 8.64
N HIS A 19 -23.77 19.43 9.49
CA HIS A 19 -24.26 18.76 10.68
C HIS A 19 -24.27 19.73 11.86
N GLY A 20 -25.20 19.53 12.81
CA GLY A 20 -25.29 20.32 14.04
C GLY A 20 -24.09 20.11 14.98
N PRO A 21 -23.97 20.93 16.03
CA PRO A 21 -22.74 21.03 16.83
C PRO A 21 -22.45 19.76 17.64
N SER A 22 -21.24 19.21 17.44
CA SER A 22 -20.65 18.21 18.34
C SER A 22 -20.07 18.91 19.58
N ALA A 23 -20.27 18.33 20.77
CA ALA A 23 -19.83 18.93 22.02
C ALA A 23 -18.29 18.98 22.16
N THR A 24 -17.75 20.14 22.55
CA THR A 24 -16.31 20.37 22.73
C THR A 24 -15.80 19.70 24.00
N TRP A 25 -14.92 18.71 23.88
CA TRP A 25 -14.19 18.12 25.02
C TRP A 25 -12.71 18.51 24.98
N VAL A 26 -12.27 19.24 26.00
CA VAL A 26 -10.88 19.71 26.14
C VAL A 26 -10.06 18.70 26.94
N LEU A 27 -9.11 18.03 26.28
CA LEU A 27 -8.15 17.15 26.93
C LEU A 27 -7.08 17.95 27.69
N ARG A 28 -7.22 18.03 29.03
CA ARG A 28 -6.13 18.44 29.91
C ARG A 28 -5.07 17.32 30.00
N ARG A 29 -3.79 17.69 29.88
CA ARG A 29 -2.66 16.81 30.21
C ARG A 29 -2.51 16.69 31.73
N PRO A 30 -2.18 15.52 32.29
CA PRO A 30 -1.59 15.42 33.63
C PRO A 30 -0.12 15.82 33.59
N SER A 31 0.34 16.54 34.61
CA SER A 31 1.74 16.93 34.82
C SER A 31 2.36 16.17 36.00
N THR A 32 3.64 15.82 35.89
CA THR A 32 4.43 15.22 36.97
C THR A 32 4.78 16.23 38.07
N ALA A 33 4.52 15.91 39.34
CA ALA A 33 5.24 16.45 40.51
C ALA A 33 5.00 15.57 41.75
N SER A 34 5.95 15.59 42.68
CA SER A 34 5.96 14.78 43.91
C SER A 34 5.63 15.61 45.15
N SER A 35 5.02 15.01 46.19
CA SER A 35 5.14 15.52 47.57
C SER A 35 5.01 14.37 48.60
N VAL A 36 5.63 14.58 49.76
CA VAL A 36 5.95 13.57 50.80
C VAL A 36 5.01 13.71 52.02
N SER A 37 5.06 12.74 52.96
CA SER A 37 4.54 12.76 54.36
C SER A 37 3.03 12.47 54.55
N SER A 38 2.58 11.80 55.63
CA SER A 38 3.29 11.00 56.66
C SER A 38 2.34 10.16 57.55
N ALA A 39 2.88 9.04 58.09
CA ALA A 39 2.44 8.28 59.28
C ALA A 39 1.09 7.52 59.25
N GLY A 40 0.95 6.34 59.87
CA GLY A 40 1.99 5.45 60.45
C GLY A 40 1.45 4.36 61.39
N ARG A 41 2.32 3.41 61.78
CA ARG A 41 2.12 2.28 62.76
C ARG A 41 1.22 1.12 62.23
N LYS A 42 1.41 -0.16 62.59
CA LYS A 42 2.46 -0.87 63.37
C LYS A 42 2.40 -2.40 63.10
N ASN A 43 3.55 -3.10 63.10
CA ASN A 43 3.77 -4.53 63.47
C ASN A 43 3.05 -5.63 62.62
N ASN A 44 3.50 -6.91 62.53
CA ASN A 44 4.71 -7.64 62.96
C ASN A 44 4.88 -8.97 62.16
N PHE A 45 6.13 -9.48 62.00
CA PHE A 45 6.53 -10.92 61.87
C PHE A 45 6.03 -11.73 60.62
N GLU A 46 6.66 -12.81 60.11
CA GLU A 46 8.07 -13.31 60.13
C GLU A 46 8.32 -14.34 58.96
N ARG A 47 9.54 -14.91 58.82
CA ARG A 47 9.98 -15.96 57.84
C ARG A 47 11.21 -16.73 58.42
N PRO A 48 11.67 -17.91 57.90
CA PRO A 48 11.17 -18.81 56.85
C PRO A 48 10.69 -20.17 57.46
N PRO A 49 11.37 -21.37 57.51
CA PRO A 49 12.32 -22.14 56.65
C PRO A 49 11.67 -23.42 55.98
N PRO A 50 12.40 -24.33 55.27
CA PRO A 50 11.78 -25.33 54.37
C PRO A 50 12.06 -26.86 54.57
N THR A 51 11.15 -27.70 54.05
CA THR A 51 11.27 -29.15 53.69
C THR A 51 11.51 -30.21 54.79
N PRO A 52 11.06 -31.46 54.59
CA PRO A 52 11.99 -32.55 54.19
C PRO A 52 11.42 -33.61 53.21
N TRP A 53 12.24 -34.64 52.91
CA TRP A 53 12.03 -35.71 51.91
C TRP A 53 11.34 -37.00 52.44
N ARG A 54 10.84 -37.86 51.53
CA ARG A 54 11.00 -39.34 51.67
C ARG A 54 11.13 -40.07 50.32
N ARG A 55 11.52 -41.36 50.35
CA ARG A 55 12.03 -42.16 49.21
C ARG A 55 11.19 -43.41 48.86
N SER A 56 11.18 -43.75 47.57
CA SER A 56 11.27 -45.12 46.98
C SER A 56 11.66 -44.94 45.49
N SER A 57 12.64 -45.61 44.84
CA SER A 57 12.99 -47.04 44.67
C SER A 57 11.88 -47.85 43.96
N GLY A 58 12.00 -48.28 42.69
CA GLY A 58 13.03 -48.13 41.64
C GLY A 58 12.46 -48.58 40.27
N THR A 59 13.15 -49.05 39.22
CA THR A 59 14.58 -49.34 38.93
C THR A 59 14.76 -49.42 37.38
N PHE A 60 15.96 -49.19 36.82
CA PHE A 60 16.27 -49.33 35.37
C PHE A 60 16.62 -50.78 34.96
N PRO A 61 16.41 -51.19 33.69
CA PRO A 61 17.56 -51.20 32.75
C PRO A 61 17.23 -50.79 31.29
N ILE A 62 18.28 -50.62 30.48
CA ILE A 62 18.24 -50.40 29.02
C ILE A 62 19.08 -51.49 28.35
N ARG A 63 18.57 -52.18 27.30
CA ARG A 63 19.28 -52.53 26.03
C ARG A 63 18.58 -53.61 25.18
N SER A 64 18.73 -53.45 23.85
CA SER A 64 18.78 -54.49 22.79
C SER A 64 17.57 -55.43 22.53
N ALA A 65 17.49 -56.16 21.40
CA ALA A 65 17.70 -55.81 19.97
C ALA A 65 17.47 -57.05 19.06
N SER A 66 16.40 -57.05 18.25
CA SER A 66 16.23 -57.87 17.03
C SER A 66 14.98 -57.38 16.28
N ALA A 67 14.84 -57.31 14.94
CA ALA A 67 15.53 -57.85 13.76
C ALA A 67 14.81 -59.04 13.05
N CYS A 68 13.85 -58.71 12.17
CA CYS A 68 13.50 -59.37 10.91
C CYS A 68 12.70 -58.35 10.07
N ARG A 69 12.95 -58.13 8.76
CA ARG A 69 12.71 -59.00 7.58
C ARG A 69 11.22 -59.31 7.36
N GLU A 70 10.65 -59.23 6.14
CA GLU A 70 11.12 -58.68 4.85
C GLU A 70 9.92 -58.60 3.89
N ASN A 71 9.80 -57.54 3.07
CA ASN A 71 9.65 -57.64 1.61
C ASN A 71 9.29 -56.31 0.93
N SER A 72 9.79 -56.14 -0.29
CA SER A 72 9.29 -55.20 -1.29
C SER A 72 9.08 -55.97 -2.60
N PRO A 73 8.12 -55.56 -3.44
CA PRO A 73 8.26 -55.70 -4.88
C PRO A 73 8.81 -54.41 -5.51
N ARG A 74 9.44 -54.53 -6.68
CA ARG A 74 10.21 -53.45 -7.31
C ARG A 74 9.48 -52.74 -8.46
N ARG A 75 9.76 -51.44 -8.58
CA ARG A 75 9.90 -50.65 -9.83
C ARG A 75 8.85 -50.82 -10.95
N ARG A 76 8.31 -49.68 -11.39
CA ARG A 76 8.54 -49.19 -12.77
C ARG A 76 8.94 -47.72 -12.77
N LYS A 77 10.20 -47.42 -13.14
CA LYS A 77 10.61 -46.06 -13.55
C LYS A 77 10.22 -45.88 -15.02
N ARG A 78 9.48 -44.82 -15.36
CA ARG A 78 9.36 -44.32 -16.74
C ARG A 78 10.15 -43.02 -16.85
N SER A 79 11.28 -43.07 -17.55
CA SER A 79 11.95 -41.87 -18.07
C SER A 79 11.25 -41.44 -19.35
N ILE A 80 10.81 -40.18 -19.43
CA ILE A 80 10.45 -39.54 -20.69
C ILE A 80 11.66 -38.73 -21.14
N ARG A 81 12.11 -38.98 -22.37
CA ARG A 81 13.28 -38.31 -22.96
C ARG A 81 12.92 -36.86 -23.31
N LYS A 82 13.79 -35.91 -22.99
CA LYS A 82 13.87 -34.65 -23.76
C LYS A 82 14.62 -34.95 -25.06
N SER A 83 14.04 -34.62 -26.20
CA SER A 83 14.68 -34.67 -27.51
C SER A 83 15.03 -33.26 -27.97
N CYS A 84 16.33 -32.95 -28.03
CA CYS A 84 16.86 -31.72 -28.64
C CYS A 84 17.99 -32.11 -29.60
N ALA A 85 17.78 -31.94 -30.90
CA ALA A 85 18.71 -32.22 -31.99
C ALA A 85 18.26 -31.42 -33.25
N PRO A 86 19.09 -31.15 -34.27
CA PRO A 86 19.47 -29.75 -34.51
C PRO A 86 19.39 -29.28 -35.98
N GLY A 87 19.69 -27.99 -36.19
CA GLY A 87 19.89 -27.38 -37.51
C GLY A 87 18.73 -26.47 -37.96
N GLY A 88 18.93 -25.50 -38.86
CA GLY A 88 20.13 -25.20 -39.66
C GLY A 88 20.45 -23.71 -39.76
N SER A 89 21.63 -23.41 -40.28
CA SER A 89 22.20 -22.05 -40.42
C SER A 89 21.99 -21.46 -41.82
N ARG A 90 22.41 -20.19 -41.98
CA ARG A 90 22.59 -19.39 -43.21
C ARG A 90 21.38 -18.49 -43.57
N ARG A 91 21.60 -17.29 -44.15
CA ARG A 91 22.86 -16.64 -44.55
C ARG A 91 22.78 -15.13 -44.32
N ALA A 92 23.90 -14.52 -43.92
CA ALA A 92 24.13 -13.10 -44.19
C ALA A 92 24.51 -12.94 -45.68
N MET A 93 24.33 -11.72 -46.21
CA MET A 93 24.98 -11.28 -47.45
C MET A 93 25.59 -9.91 -47.20
N ASP A 94 26.84 -9.75 -47.59
CA ASP A 94 27.64 -8.56 -47.36
C ASP A 94 27.48 -7.51 -48.48
N SER A 95 27.87 -6.28 -48.14
CA SER A 95 28.51 -5.29 -49.02
C SER A 95 27.90 -5.01 -50.41
N THR A 96 27.39 -3.80 -50.57
CA THR A 96 28.10 -2.73 -51.30
C THR A 96 27.65 -1.38 -50.73
N GLY A 97 28.42 -0.29 -50.76
CA GLY A 97 29.74 -0.12 -51.39
C GLY A 97 29.79 1.13 -52.28
N GLY A 98 29.38 2.29 -51.76
CA GLY A 98 29.42 3.59 -52.46
C GLY A 98 30.19 4.62 -51.65
N ASN A 99 31.05 5.41 -52.31
CA ASN A 99 32.07 6.25 -51.66
C ASN A 99 32.05 7.69 -52.21
N GLY A 100 32.55 8.64 -51.42
CA GLY A 100 32.65 10.08 -51.76
C GLY A 100 31.80 10.96 -50.84
N GLY A 101 32.26 12.12 -50.37
CA GLY A 101 33.59 12.71 -50.57
C GLY A 101 33.84 13.88 -49.60
N SER A 102 35.11 14.18 -49.35
CA SER A 102 35.60 15.17 -48.37
C SER A 102 35.02 16.59 -48.53
N GLY A 103 34.61 17.20 -47.41
CA GLY A 103 34.25 18.62 -47.33
C GLY A 103 34.36 19.15 -45.90
N GLY A 104 35.57 19.51 -45.47
CA GLY A 104 35.81 20.00 -44.11
C GLY A 104 35.71 21.52 -43.99
N ASN A 105 35.14 22.03 -42.89
CA ASN A 105 35.41 23.39 -42.46
C ASN A 105 35.37 23.52 -40.92
N ARG A 106 36.20 24.42 -40.38
CA ARG A 106 36.24 24.73 -38.93
C ARG A 106 35.46 26.02 -38.70
N PHE A 107 34.56 26.05 -37.71
CA PHE A 107 34.13 27.33 -37.13
C PHE A 107 34.16 27.27 -35.60
N ARG A 108 34.94 28.19 -35.01
CA ARG A 108 34.84 28.53 -33.58
C ARG A 108 33.69 29.52 -33.41
N GLY A 109 32.73 29.21 -32.56
CA GLY A 109 31.58 30.07 -32.25
C GLY A 109 31.39 30.29 -30.76
N THR A 110 32.29 31.03 -30.11
CA THR A 110 32.15 31.40 -28.69
C THR A 110 31.10 32.50 -28.52
N VAL A 111 29.93 32.15 -27.97
CA VAL A 111 28.97 33.13 -27.45
C VAL A 111 29.07 33.17 -25.93
N ARG A 112 29.46 34.32 -25.38
CA ARG A 112 29.39 34.58 -23.94
C ARG A 112 27.93 34.85 -23.55
N LEU A 113 27.45 34.20 -22.50
CA LEU A 113 26.34 34.73 -21.70
C LEU A 113 26.89 35.21 -20.35
N SER A 114 26.49 36.42 -19.96
CA SER A 114 27.15 37.19 -18.90
C SER A 114 26.69 36.80 -17.51
N SER A 115 27.65 36.61 -16.60
CA SER A 115 27.39 36.45 -15.16
C SER A 115 26.95 37.77 -14.52
N LYS A 116 25.66 37.93 -14.19
CA LYS A 116 25.18 38.96 -13.25
C LYS A 116 24.75 38.35 -11.92
N ARG A 117 25.74 38.31 -11.03
CA ARG A 117 25.67 37.97 -9.60
C ARG A 117 24.69 38.88 -8.86
N TRP A 118 23.71 38.31 -8.17
CA TRP A 118 22.98 38.98 -7.09
C TRP A 118 23.22 38.25 -5.76
N ARG A 119 23.35 39.01 -4.67
CA ARG A 119 23.65 38.49 -3.31
C ARG A 119 22.37 38.47 -2.46
N ARG A 120 22.41 37.69 -1.36
CA ARG A 120 21.39 37.69 -0.30
C ARG A 120 21.47 38.94 0.58
N SER A 121 20.31 39.55 0.82
CA SER A 121 19.90 40.33 1.99
C SER A 121 18.37 40.54 1.89
N GLY A 122 17.58 40.64 2.97
CA GLY A 122 17.95 40.61 4.38
C GLY A 122 16.85 41.20 5.28
N ASP A 123 15.69 40.53 5.33
CA ASP A 123 14.60 40.73 6.31
C ASP A 123 13.80 42.08 6.28
N PRO A 124 12.64 42.18 6.97
CA PRO A 124 11.44 42.81 6.37
C PRO A 124 10.96 44.14 6.97
N LEU A 125 10.11 44.87 6.24
CA LEU A 125 9.40 46.07 6.71
C LEU A 125 7.93 46.20 6.23
N SER A 126 7.03 46.30 7.22
CA SER A 126 5.82 47.14 7.36
C SER A 126 4.97 47.63 6.16
N ASN A 127 3.64 47.58 6.35
CA ASN A 127 2.62 48.32 5.58
C ASN A 127 2.79 49.86 5.66
N PRO A 128 2.39 50.62 4.60
CA PRO A 128 1.98 52.02 4.70
C PRO A 128 0.45 52.18 4.97
N PRO A 129 -0.03 53.33 5.51
CA PRO A 129 -1.42 53.48 5.97
C PRO A 129 -2.34 54.37 5.11
N GLY A 130 -3.64 54.05 5.15
CA GLY A 130 -4.80 54.95 5.33
C GLY A 130 -5.03 56.22 4.47
N VAL A 131 -6.19 56.25 3.80
CA VAL A 131 -7.01 57.48 3.57
C VAL A 131 -8.48 57.17 3.91
N SER A 132 -9.24 58.18 4.33
CA SER A 132 -10.52 58.07 5.04
C SER A 132 -11.79 58.04 4.19
N THR A 133 -12.88 57.56 4.79
CA THR A 133 -14.26 57.58 4.30
C THR A 133 -14.78 58.99 3.97
N ILE A 134 -15.46 59.13 2.83
CA ILE A 134 -16.52 60.15 2.61
C ILE A 134 -17.73 59.41 2.06
N GLY A 135 -18.91 59.62 2.63
CA GLY A 135 -20.16 59.02 2.18
C GLY A 135 -21.04 60.02 1.42
N PHE A 136 -21.73 59.54 0.39
CA PHE A 136 -22.84 60.26 -0.24
C PHE A 136 -24.06 59.34 -0.36
N GLY A 137 -25.20 59.79 0.18
CA GLY A 137 -26.46 59.08 0.08
C GLY A 137 -27.21 59.45 -1.19
N GLY A 138 -27.51 58.47 -2.04
CA GLY A 138 -28.36 58.60 -3.22
C GLY A 138 -29.35 57.44 -3.29
N ARG A 139 -30.65 57.74 -3.34
CA ARG A 139 -31.70 56.72 -3.54
C ARG A 139 -31.87 56.46 -5.03
N CYS A 140 -31.65 55.22 -5.48
CA CYS A 140 -32.06 54.81 -6.81
C CYS A 140 -33.60 54.65 -6.88
N PRO A 141 -34.27 55.04 -7.99
CA PRO A 141 -35.71 54.82 -8.14
C PRO A 141 -36.07 53.33 -8.27
N THR A 142 -37.22 52.94 -7.75
CA THR A 142 -37.82 51.63 -7.99
C THR A 142 -38.63 51.64 -9.28
N ASP A 143 -38.02 51.20 -10.39
CA ASP A 143 -38.77 50.87 -11.61
C ASP A 143 -39.53 49.55 -11.42
N SER A 144 -40.86 49.64 -11.35
CA SER A 144 -41.77 48.52 -11.11
C SER A 144 -42.35 47.95 -12.42
N SER A 145 -41.53 47.78 -13.47
CA SER A 145 -41.98 47.32 -14.79
C SER A 145 -41.19 46.13 -15.38
N ARG A 146 -41.11 45.02 -14.65
CA ARG A 146 -40.72 43.71 -15.23
C ARG A 146 -41.85 42.69 -15.08
N PRO A 147 -42.24 41.98 -16.17
CA PRO A 147 -43.23 40.92 -16.07
C PRO A 147 -42.67 39.76 -15.24
N ASP A 148 -43.54 39.14 -14.43
CA ASP A 148 -43.19 38.03 -13.56
C ASP A 148 -42.65 36.83 -14.38
N PRO A 149 -41.43 36.31 -14.10
CA PRO A 149 -40.93 35.12 -14.76
C PRO A 149 -41.78 33.92 -14.34
N SER A 150 -42.74 33.56 -15.21
CA SER A 150 -43.74 32.51 -14.99
C SER A 150 -43.15 31.28 -14.28
N PRO A 151 -43.85 30.68 -13.29
CA PRO A 151 -43.29 29.63 -12.44
C PRO A 151 -42.98 28.37 -13.25
N ASN A 152 -41.76 28.34 -13.79
CA ASN A 152 -41.18 27.23 -14.54
C ASN A 152 -41.10 26.04 -13.59
N ARG A 153 -42.13 25.17 -13.65
CA ARG A 153 -42.47 24.20 -12.60
C ARG A 153 -41.21 23.47 -12.17
N GLY A 154 -40.73 23.84 -10.97
CA GLY A 154 -39.42 23.42 -10.50
C GLY A 154 -39.32 21.91 -10.58
N ARG A 155 -38.50 21.41 -11.53
CA ARG A 155 -38.31 19.98 -11.71
C ARG A 155 -37.46 19.52 -10.55
N GLU A 156 -38.15 19.24 -9.45
CA GLU A 156 -37.55 19.03 -8.13
C GLU A 156 -36.40 18.05 -8.26
N ASN A 157 -35.19 18.55 -7.98
CA ASN A 157 -33.97 17.84 -8.31
C ASN A 157 -33.71 16.83 -7.18
N LYS A 158 -34.59 15.81 -7.09
CA LYS A 158 -34.60 14.79 -6.04
C LYS A 158 -33.17 14.27 -5.87
N PRO A 159 -32.57 14.39 -4.68
CA PRO A 159 -31.18 14.00 -4.48
C PRO A 159 -31.02 12.52 -4.83
N MET A 160 -29.85 12.18 -5.42
CA MET A 160 -29.49 10.81 -5.77
C MET A 160 -29.70 9.89 -4.56
N GLU A 161 -30.55 8.90 -4.76
CA GLU A 161 -30.99 7.96 -3.73
C GLU A 161 -29.96 6.83 -3.56
N VAL A 162 -29.75 6.41 -2.32
CA VAL A 162 -28.70 5.45 -1.95
C VAL A 162 -29.34 4.35 -1.13
N VAL A 163 -29.31 3.13 -1.65
CA VAL A 163 -29.99 1.98 -1.05
C VAL A 163 -28.95 0.89 -0.79
N ASN A 164 -28.85 0.43 0.45
CA ASN A 164 -27.90 -0.61 0.84
C ASN A 164 -28.49 -1.44 2.00
N PRO A 165 -29.34 -2.43 1.72
CA PRO A 165 -29.79 -3.41 2.71
C PRO A 165 -28.66 -4.33 3.23
N THR A 166 -27.52 -4.39 2.53
CA THR A 166 -26.41 -5.27 2.91
C THR A 166 -25.74 -4.82 4.21
N PRO A 167 -25.16 -5.72 5.02
CA PRO A 167 -24.45 -5.36 6.26
C PRO A 167 -23.06 -4.74 6.01
N PHE A 168 -22.73 -4.42 4.76
CA PHE A 168 -21.42 -3.94 4.31
C PHE A 168 -21.46 -2.43 4.03
N LEU A 169 -20.31 -1.75 4.02
CA LEU A 169 -20.26 -0.33 3.66
C LEU A 169 -20.29 -0.14 2.15
N MET A 170 -20.99 0.89 1.70
CA MET A 170 -21.13 1.26 0.29
C MET A 170 -20.67 2.70 0.08
N ASP A 171 -19.89 2.96 -0.98
CA ASP A 171 -19.73 4.32 -1.51
C ASP A 171 -19.56 4.32 -3.04
N ARG A 172 -19.36 5.50 -3.64
CA ARG A 172 -19.13 5.67 -5.08
C ARG A 172 -18.20 6.84 -5.37
N MET A 173 -17.65 6.83 -6.59
CA MET A 173 -16.91 7.97 -7.15
C MET A 173 -17.26 8.10 -8.63
N VAL A 174 -17.29 9.34 -9.13
CA VAL A 174 -17.26 9.61 -10.57
C VAL A 174 -15.83 10.00 -10.93
N TYR A 175 -15.27 9.41 -11.97
CA TYR A 175 -13.94 9.74 -12.50
C TYR A 175 -13.97 9.79 -14.03
N LEU A 176 -12.93 10.36 -14.64
CA LEU A 176 -12.77 10.40 -16.10
C LEU A 176 -11.85 9.25 -16.55
N ASP A 177 -12.30 8.47 -17.53
CA ASP A 177 -11.47 7.42 -18.13
C ASP A 177 -10.40 7.99 -19.09
N ARG A 178 -9.61 7.08 -19.67
CA ARG A 178 -8.56 7.36 -20.69
C ARG A 178 -9.04 8.20 -21.89
N LYS A 179 -10.35 8.29 -22.13
CA LYS A 179 -11.01 9.02 -23.24
C LYS A 179 -11.83 10.22 -22.75
N ALA A 180 -11.60 10.68 -21.51
CA ALA A 180 -12.36 11.74 -20.84
C ALA A 180 -13.87 11.45 -20.66
N ALA A 181 -14.31 10.19 -20.77
CA ALA A 181 -15.69 9.82 -20.53
C ALA A 181 -15.92 9.49 -19.05
N GLU A 182 -17.02 10.00 -18.48
CA GLU A 182 -17.31 9.84 -17.05
C GLU A 182 -17.73 8.41 -16.72
N ARG A 183 -17.10 7.84 -15.69
CA ARG A 183 -17.36 6.53 -15.13
C ARG A 183 -17.82 6.68 -13.70
N LEU A 184 -18.96 6.09 -13.37
CA LEU A 184 -19.38 5.84 -12.00
C LEU A 184 -18.76 4.51 -11.58
N VAL A 185 -17.84 4.53 -10.60
CA VAL A 185 -17.45 3.34 -9.86
C VAL A 185 -18.30 3.24 -8.60
N VAL A 186 -18.90 2.08 -8.37
CA VAL A 186 -19.58 1.72 -7.11
C VAL A 186 -18.68 0.77 -6.35
N VAL A 187 -18.50 1.05 -5.05
CA VAL A 187 -17.61 0.31 -4.15
C VAL A 187 -18.43 -0.28 -3.01
N LEU A 188 -18.20 -1.55 -2.70
CA LEU A 188 -18.76 -2.23 -1.53
C LEU A 188 -17.61 -2.84 -0.71
N LYS A 189 -17.58 -2.58 0.60
CA LYS A 189 -16.54 -3.06 1.52
C LYS A 189 -17.15 -3.84 2.67
N GLY A 190 -16.78 -5.11 2.76
CA GLY A 190 -17.15 -5.99 3.87
C GLY A 190 -15.97 -6.26 4.81
N THR A 191 -16.27 -6.41 6.09
CA THR A 191 -15.34 -6.77 7.16
C THR A 191 -15.88 -7.98 7.90
N TRP A 192 -15.02 -8.98 8.10
CA TRP A 192 -15.27 -10.18 8.89
C TRP A 192 -14.29 -10.24 10.06
N SER A 193 -14.80 -10.58 11.24
CA SER A 193 -13.96 -10.97 12.37
C SER A 193 -13.55 -12.43 12.19
N VAL A 194 -12.27 -12.73 12.44
CA VAL A 194 -11.65 -14.06 12.28
C VAL A 194 -11.33 -14.60 13.67
N SER A 195 -11.78 -15.83 14.00
CA SER A 195 -11.38 -16.48 15.25
C SER A 195 -9.94 -16.99 15.18
N ALA A 196 -9.33 -17.26 16.34
CA ALA A 196 -8.02 -17.94 16.41
C ALA A 196 -8.02 -19.34 15.75
N ARG A 197 -9.20 -19.92 15.48
CA ARG A 197 -9.37 -21.19 14.74
C ARG A 197 -9.61 -20.99 13.25
N GLY A 198 -9.66 -19.74 12.77
CA GLY A 198 -9.95 -19.39 11.37
C GLY A 198 -11.44 -19.37 11.00
N GLU A 199 -12.35 -19.42 11.97
CA GLU A 199 -13.78 -19.26 11.71
C GLU A 199 -14.08 -17.78 11.41
N ILE A 200 -14.86 -17.49 10.37
CA ILE A 200 -15.21 -16.10 9.98
C ILE A 200 -16.67 -15.77 10.24
N SER A 201 -16.93 -14.55 10.69
CA SER A 201 -18.28 -14.00 10.89
C SER A 201 -18.30 -12.52 10.49
N VAL A 202 -19.44 -12.00 10.01
CA VAL A 202 -19.55 -10.58 9.63
C VAL A 202 -19.31 -9.70 10.87
N ALA A 203 -18.35 -8.79 10.78
CA ALA A 203 -17.92 -7.99 11.93
C ALA A 203 -19.02 -7.02 12.38
N LYS A 204 -19.30 -6.99 13.70
CA LYS A 204 -20.31 -6.11 14.33
C LYS A 204 -20.07 -4.62 14.04
N LYS A 205 -18.81 -4.24 13.77
CA LYS A 205 -18.38 -2.93 13.28
C LYS A 205 -17.64 -3.17 11.98
N GLN A 206 -18.06 -2.51 10.90
CA GLN A 206 -17.37 -2.57 9.62
C GLN A 206 -16.22 -1.55 9.60
N ALA A 207 -15.08 -1.91 9.00
CA ALA A 207 -13.97 -1.00 8.76
C ALA A 207 -14.36 0.05 7.68
N PRO A 208 -14.03 1.34 7.86
CA PRO A 208 -14.45 2.42 6.96
C PRO A 208 -13.89 2.24 5.55
N ILE A 209 -14.54 2.81 4.53
CA ILE A 209 -13.96 2.91 3.17
C ILE A 209 -12.91 4.03 3.20
N HIS A 210 -11.69 3.76 2.71
CA HIS A 210 -10.60 4.75 2.64
C HIS A 210 -10.66 5.47 1.28
N PRO A 211 -11.05 6.76 1.21
CA PRO A 211 -11.21 7.47 -0.07
C PRO A 211 -9.88 7.89 -0.72
N GLY A 212 -8.77 7.73 -0.01
CA GLY A 212 -7.41 8.05 -0.45
C GLY A 212 -6.39 7.14 0.24
N GLU A 213 -5.10 7.34 -0.06
CA GLU A 213 -4.01 6.59 0.59
C GLU A 213 -3.82 7.06 2.04
N GLU A 214 -3.79 6.12 2.98
CA GLU A 214 -3.50 6.35 4.40
C GLU A 214 -2.09 5.81 4.70
N PHE A 215 -1.22 6.64 5.26
CA PHE A 215 0.20 6.34 5.49
C PHE A 215 0.46 5.96 6.95
N ARG A 216 1.48 5.13 7.20
CA ARG A 216 1.89 4.72 8.56
C ARG A 216 2.55 5.85 9.37
N GLY A 217 2.95 6.93 8.69
CA GLY A 217 3.48 8.17 9.25
C GLY A 217 3.46 9.24 8.17
N GLU A 218 4.53 10.03 8.06
CA GLU A 218 4.61 11.11 7.06
C GLU A 218 4.55 10.59 5.60
N PRO A 219 3.68 11.13 4.73
CA PRO A 219 3.57 10.72 3.33
C PRO A 219 4.87 10.88 2.56
N GLY A 220 5.30 9.81 1.87
CA GLY A 220 6.55 9.78 1.10
C GLY A 220 7.82 9.56 1.92
N ALA A 221 7.75 9.61 3.26
CA ALA A 221 8.79 9.14 4.18
C ALA A 221 8.43 7.81 4.87
N SER A 222 7.17 7.39 4.79
CA SER A 222 6.64 6.14 5.32
C SER A 222 5.85 5.35 4.25
N SER A 223 5.56 4.09 4.55
CA SER A 223 4.76 3.21 3.69
C SER A 223 3.25 3.35 3.92
N ILE A 224 2.47 2.86 2.96
CA ILE A 224 1.01 2.91 2.98
C ILE A 224 0.48 1.85 3.97
N LEU A 225 -0.47 2.26 4.81
CA LEU A 225 -1.27 1.40 5.68
C LEU A 225 -2.53 0.89 4.95
N HIS A 226 -3.22 1.80 4.25
CA HIS A 226 -4.41 1.51 3.46
C HIS A 226 -4.33 2.20 2.09
N GLU A 227 -4.43 1.42 1.01
CA GLU A 227 -4.52 1.94 -0.37
C GLU A 227 -5.88 2.61 -0.60
N ALA A 228 -5.94 3.60 -1.49
CA ALA A 228 -7.20 4.25 -1.87
C ALA A 228 -8.22 3.24 -2.45
N GLU A 229 -9.35 3.10 -1.76
CA GLU A 229 -10.45 2.19 -2.15
C GLU A 229 -11.44 2.87 -3.11
N LEU A 230 -11.53 4.21 -3.09
CA LEU A 230 -12.19 4.98 -4.15
C LEU A 230 -11.23 5.21 -5.34
N GLY A 231 -11.75 4.97 -6.55
CA GLY A 231 -11.00 5.05 -7.80
C GLY A 231 -11.29 3.86 -8.72
N PRO A 232 -10.65 3.78 -9.90
CA PRO A 232 -10.91 2.72 -10.89
C PRO A 232 -10.79 1.31 -10.33
N ALA A 233 -11.47 0.37 -10.97
CA ALA A 233 -11.25 -1.06 -10.76
C ALA A 233 -9.86 -1.47 -11.28
N LYS A 234 -9.11 -2.18 -10.42
CA LYS A 234 -7.79 -2.74 -10.75
C LYS A 234 -7.95 -3.88 -11.76
N PRO A 235 -6.98 -4.18 -12.65
CA PRO A 235 -7.12 -5.30 -13.58
C PRO A 235 -7.07 -6.69 -12.91
N GLY A 236 -6.34 -6.86 -11.79
CA GLY A 236 -6.34 -8.08 -10.97
C GLY A 236 -6.72 -7.80 -9.51
N THR A 237 -7.08 -8.82 -8.73
CA THR A 237 -7.32 -8.66 -7.28
C THR A 237 -5.99 -8.50 -6.53
N ASP A 238 -5.81 -7.41 -5.79
CA ASP A 238 -4.70 -7.27 -4.83
C ASP A 238 -4.96 -8.12 -3.57
N VAL A 239 -3.92 -8.72 -2.98
CA VAL A 239 -4.01 -9.29 -1.62
C VAL A 239 -2.94 -8.70 -0.70
N PHE A 240 -3.33 -8.31 0.51
CA PHE A 240 -2.47 -7.67 1.51
C PHE A 240 -2.49 -8.40 2.85
N LEU A 241 -1.37 -8.33 3.57
CA LEU A 241 -1.28 -8.73 4.98
C LEU A 241 -0.80 -7.52 5.80
N ASN A 242 -1.63 -7.09 6.74
CA ASN A 242 -1.27 -6.19 7.83
C ASN A 242 -1.02 -7.01 9.10
N GLY A 243 0.07 -6.71 9.80
CA GLY A 243 0.43 -7.36 11.06
C GLY A 243 1.93 -7.34 11.32
N SER A 244 2.33 -8.18 12.28
CA SER A 244 3.71 -8.35 12.70
C SER A 244 4.12 -9.83 12.70
N ALA A 245 5.39 -10.12 12.44
CA ALA A 245 5.97 -11.44 12.63
C ALA A 245 6.08 -11.75 14.13
N MET A 246 5.40 -12.79 14.62
CA MET A 246 5.34 -13.14 16.03
C MET A 246 6.24 -14.33 16.34
N ALA A 247 7.15 -14.16 17.31
CA ALA A 247 8.10 -15.18 17.70
C ALA A 247 7.39 -16.43 18.27
N PRO A 248 7.55 -17.64 17.69
CA PRO A 248 6.87 -18.85 18.17
C PRO A 248 7.38 -19.39 19.52
N ARG A 249 8.43 -18.76 20.08
CA ARG A 249 9.00 -19.02 21.41
C ARG A 249 10.01 -17.94 21.80
N THR A 250 10.21 -17.75 23.09
CA THR A 250 11.29 -16.90 23.65
C THR A 250 12.64 -17.29 23.06
N GLY A 251 13.47 -16.29 22.76
CA GLY A 251 14.80 -16.51 22.17
C GLY A 251 14.81 -16.73 20.65
N THR A 252 13.67 -16.62 19.96
CA THR A 252 13.63 -16.57 18.48
C THR A 252 14.45 -15.37 17.97
N ARG A 253 15.41 -15.64 17.08
CA ARG A 253 16.25 -14.62 16.42
C ARG A 253 15.92 -14.44 14.94
N SER A 254 15.34 -15.47 14.32
CA SER A 254 14.85 -15.44 12.94
C SER A 254 13.75 -16.48 12.74
N MET A 255 12.84 -16.21 11.80
CA MET A 255 11.76 -17.11 11.38
C MET A 255 11.37 -16.82 9.93
N ASP A 256 10.57 -17.69 9.31
CA ASP A 256 9.89 -17.36 8.05
C ASP A 256 8.44 -16.99 8.32
N VAL A 257 7.98 -15.90 7.69
CA VAL A 257 6.57 -15.53 7.60
C VAL A 257 6.08 -15.88 6.21
N SER A 258 4.93 -16.55 6.10
CA SER A 258 4.28 -16.83 4.82
C SER A 258 2.84 -16.35 4.79
N PHE A 259 2.44 -15.78 3.66
CA PHE A 259 1.08 -15.33 3.37
C PHE A 259 0.63 -15.91 2.03
N ARG A 260 -0.61 -16.43 1.98
CA ARG A 260 -1.21 -16.99 0.77
C ARG A 260 -2.71 -16.72 0.72
N VAL A 261 -3.22 -16.41 -0.47
CA VAL A 261 -4.65 -16.37 -0.79
C VAL A 261 -4.85 -17.08 -2.13
N GLY A 262 -5.41 -18.28 -2.11
CA GLY A 262 -5.65 -19.10 -3.30
C GLY A 262 -4.40 -19.34 -4.16
N PRO A 263 -4.32 -18.75 -5.38
CA PRO A 263 -3.18 -18.91 -6.29
C PRO A 263 -1.97 -18.00 -5.96
N VAL A 264 -2.16 -16.95 -5.14
CA VAL A 264 -1.11 -15.96 -4.83
C VAL A 264 -0.54 -16.13 -3.44
N GLY A 265 0.72 -15.74 -3.25
CA GLY A 265 1.40 -15.84 -1.98
C GLY A 265 2.86 -15.39 -2.00
N ARG A 266 3.40 -15.14 -0.81
CA ARG A 266 4.73 -14.59 -0.56
C ARG A 266 5.28 -15.11 0.76
N THR A 267 6.60 -15.32 0.82
CA THR A 267 7.32 -15.66 2.04
C THR A 267 8.43 -14.63 2.25
N ALA A 268 8.61 -14.18 3.50
CA ALA A 268 9.74 -13.36 3.93
C ALA A 268 10.52 -14.11 5.01
N ARG A 269 11.85 -14.03 4.98
CA ARG A 269 12.64 -14.34 6.18
C ARG A 269 12.67 -13.09 7.05
N VAL A 270 12.26 -13.25 8.30
CA VAL A 270 12.23 -12.20 9.30
C VAL A 270 13.33 -12.43 10.33
N PHE A 271 14.05 -11.36 10.68
CA PHE A 271 15.12 -11.34 11.66
C PHE A 271 14.82 -10.29 12.74
N GLY A 272 15.24 -10.57 13.97
CA GLY A 272 15.39 -9.53 14.99
C GLY A 272 16.48 -8.52 14.63
N GLU A 273 16.72 -7.52 15.48
CA GLU A 273 17.67 -6.45 15.18
C GLU A 273 19.06 -7.01 14.80
N ARG A 274 19.56 -6.58 13.64
CA ARG A 274 20.93 -6.80 13.14
C ARG A 274 21.53 -5.46 12.77
N ARG A 275 22.85 -5.32 12.97
CA ARG A 275 23.63 -4.16 12.55
C ARG A 275 24.81 -4.61 11.69
N TRP A 276 25.34 -3.68 10.90
CA TRP A 276 26.67 -3.83 10.33
C TRP A 276 27.71 -3.62 11.43
N ASN A 277 28.80 -4.38 11.36
CA ASN A 277 29.94 -4.29 12.26
C ASN A 277 31.24 -4.33 11.43
N THR A 278 32.12 -3.37 11.62
CA THR A 278 33.26 -3.09 10.73
C THR A 278 34.57 -3.19 11.50
N VAL A 279 35.24 -4.34 11.41
CA VAL A 279 36.47 -4.61 12.17
C VAL A 279 37.66 -4.61 11.22
N MET A 280 38.63 -3.73 11.46
CA MET A 280 39.83 -3.55 10.60
C MET A 280 39.50 -3.34 9.11
N GLY A 281 38.38 -2.65 8.82
CA GLY A 281 37.89 -2.40 7.46
C GLY A 281 37.10 -3.56 6.83
N ILE A 282 36.92 -4.67 7.52
CA ILE A 282 36.10 -5.80 7.07
C ILE A 282 34.66 -5.59 7.57
N GLU A 283 33.74 -5.32 6.65
CA GLU A 283 32.30 -5.15 6.93
C GLU A 283 31.64 -6.53 7.15
N SER A 284 30.88 -6.67 8.24
CA SER A 284 30.23 -7.92 8.68
C SER A 284 28.83 -7.66 9.23
N ILE A 285 28.01 -8.72 9.37
CA ILE A 285 26.64 -8.64 9.91
C ILE A 285 26.62 -9.20 11.33
N GLU A 286 26.14 -8.43 12.31
CA GLU A 286 25.91 -8.91 13.67
C GLU A 286 24.89 -10.07 13.70
N GLY A 287 25.10 -11.05 14.58
CA GLY A 287 24.14 -12.12 14.82
C GLY A 287 22.80 -11.56 15.33
N PRO A 288 21.65 -11.88 14.70
CA PRO A 288 20.36 -11.27 15.01
C PRO A 288 19.99 -11.38 16.49
N LYS A 289 19.60 -10.26 17.10
CA LYS A 289 19.10 -10.22 18.47
C LYS A 289 17.78 -10.98 18.58
N PRO A 290 17.44 -11.57 19.75
CA PRO A 290 16.11 -12.15 19.95
C PRO A 290 15.01 -11.09 19.79
N PHE A 291 13.82 -11.51 19.34
CA PHE A 291 12.65 -10.65 19.27
C PHE A 291 11.39 -11.38 19.76
N GLU A 292 10.36 -10.60 20.09
CA GLU A 292 9.01 -11.08 20.37
C GLU A 292 8.07 -10.80 19.19
N SER A 293 8.18 -9.59 18.61
CA SER A 293 7.42 -9.16 17.44
C SER A 293 8.27 -8.28 16.50
N VAL A 294 8.02 -8.35 15.19
CA VAL A 294 8.62 -7.46 14.16
C VAL A 294 7.54 -7.03 13.15
N PRO A 295 7.21 -5.73 13.04
CA PRO A 295 6.18 -5.24 12.10
C PRO A 295 6.52 -5.49 10.63
N LEU A 296 5.53 -5.95 9.84
CA LEU A 296 5.67 -6.31 8.42
C LEU A 296 5.59 -5.10 7.48
N VAL A 297 6.35 -4.04 7.79
CA VAL A 297 6.32 -2.74 7.12
C VAL A 297 7.51 -2.57 6.17
N TYR A 298 7.36 -1.83 5.07
CA TYR A 298 8.44 -1.68 4.07
C TYR A 298 9.70 -1.00 4.61
N GLU A 299 9.55 -0.19 5.65
CA GLU A 299 10.62 0.44 6.43
C GLU A 299 11.55 -0.59 7.11
N ASN A 300 11.08 -1.82 7.30
CA ASN A 300 11.86 -2.97 7.80
C ASN A 300 12.41 -3.87 6.68
N ALA A 301 12.12 -3.59 5.41
CA ALA A 301 12.64 -4.32 4.26
C ALA A 301 13.88 -3.63 3.65
N PHE A 302 14.56 -4.33 2.73
CA PHE A 302 15.64 -3.74 1.94
C PHE A 302 15.15 -2.51 1.16
N GLY A 303 15.94 -1.43 1.19
CA GLY A 303 15.75 -0.25 0.36
C GLY A 303 16.23 1.04 1.03
N GLY A 304 15.48 2.12 0.83
CA GLY A 304 15.79 3.45 1.34
C GLY A 304 16.54 4.31 0.32
N LYS A 305 17.19 5.37 0.81
CA LYS A 305 17.95 6.34 0.01
C LYS A 305 19.33 6.57 0.61
N ASP A 306 20.29 6.83 -0.27
CA ASP A 306 21.64 7.25 0.11
C ASP A 306 22.00 8.55 -0.64
N VAL A 307 22.12 9.63 0.14
CA VAL A 307 22.46 10.98 -0.31
C VAL A 307 23.80 11.45 0.28
N SER A 308 24.62 10.51 0.78
CA SER A 308 25.87 10.83 1.48
C SER A 308 27.03 11.24 0.56
N ALA A 309 26.97 10.89 -0.73
CA ALA A 309 28.00 11.28 -1.68
C ALA A 309 28.06 12.81 -1.86
N GLU A 310 29.28 13.35 -1.94
CA GLU A 310 29.54 14.80 -2.08
C GLU A 310 28.94 15.40 -3.37
N ASP A 311 28.90 14.62 -4.44
CA ASP A 311 28.32 14.99 -5.74
C ASP A 311 26.90 14.40 -5.85
N PRO A 312 25.85 15.23 -5.99
CA PRO A 312 24.47 14.77 -6.10
C PRO A 312 24.18 13.79 -7.25
N LYS A 313 25.03 13.72 -8.30
CA LYS A 313 24.86 12.71 -9.37
C LYS A 313 25.13 11.27 -8.90
N HIS A 314 25.70 11.11 -7.71
CA HIS A 314 25.94 9.82 -7.05
C HIS A 314 24.98 9.55 -5.88
N HIS A 315 23.97 10.41 -5.67
CA HIS A 315 22.84 10.10 -4.79
C HIS A 315 21.95 9.03 -5.44
N GLY A 316 21.38 8.14 -4.63
CA GLY A 316 20.55 7.04 -5.13
C GLY A 316 19.42 6.68 -4.18
N GLU A 317 18.42 5.98 -4.71
CA GLU A 317 17.37 5.33 -3.95
C GLU A 317 17.14 3.91 -4.48
N GLU A 318 16.75 3.00 -3.60
CA GLU A 318 16.11 1.76 -4.02
C GLU A 318 14.70 2.11 -4.50
N ALA A 319 14.55 2.40 -5.78
CA ALA A 319 13.29 2.86 -6.35
C ALA A 319 12.13 1.85 -6.19
N ARG A 320 12.40 0.56 -5.89
CA ARG A 320 11.37 -0.42 -5.53
C ARG A 320 10.81 -0.24 -4.11
N ASN A 321 11.59 0.34 -3.20
CA ASN A 321 11.23 0.64 -1.81
C ASN A 321 12.05 1.83 -1.26
N PRO A 322 11.70 3.08 -1.62
CA PRO A 322 12.47 4.27 -1.24
C PRO A 322 12.33 4.66 0.25
N VAL A 323 11.53 3.93 1.04
CA VAL A 323 11.35 4.12 2.50
C VAL A 323 11.96 2.98 3.34
N GLY A 324 12.57 1.97 2.70
CA GLY A 324 13.27 0.87 3.37
C GLY A 324 14.62 1.27 3.98
N ARG A 325 15.45 0.28 4.29
CA ARG A 325 16.82 0.50 4.80
C ARG A 325 17.86 -0.42 4.17
N GLY A 326 19.14 -0.07 4.32
CA GLY A 326 20.28 -0.89 3.89
C GLY A 326 20.75 -0.71 2.44
N PHE A 327 20.09 0.14 1.63
CA PHE A 327 20.63 0.55 0.32
C PHE A 327 21.90 1.40 0.48
N ARG A 328 22.91 1.16 -0.37
CA ARG A 328 24.17 1.93 -0.43
C ARG A 328 24.47 2.36 -1.86
N SER A 329 24.70 3.65 -2.07
CA SER A 329 25.13 4.20 -3.37
C SER A 329 26.59 3.80 -3.69
N GLU A 330 26.96 3.83 -4.97
CA GLU A 330 28.30 3.41 -5.43
C GLU A 330 29.45 4.24 -4.82
N LYS A 331 29.19 5.52 -4.51
CA LYS A 331 30.18 6.45 -3.93
C LYS A 331 29.73 6.99 -2.58
N SER A 332 29.03 6.13 -1.83
CA SER A 332 28.56 6.42 -0.48
C SER A 332 29.70 6.91 0.42
N LYS A 333 29.41 7.95 1.20
CA LYS A 333 30.26 8.41 2.32
C LYS A 333 29.63 8.09 3.68
N ALA A 334 28.44 7.48 3.69
CA ALA A 334 27.78 7.07 4.92
C ALA A 334 28.62 6.02 5.65
N VAL A 335 28.81 6.22 6.95
CA VAL A 335 29.36 5.20 7.84
C VAL A 335 28.24 4.18 8.08
N PHE A 336 28.37 3.00 7.49
CA PHE A 336 27.43 1.90 7.70
C PHE A 336 27.66 1.19 9.04
N ASP A 337 28.81 1.38 9.68
CA ASP A 337 29.13 0.76 10.97
C ASP A 337 28.07 1.07 12.05
N GLY A 338 27.61 0.05 12.76
CA GLY A 338 26.50 0.12 13.72
C GLY A 338 25.12 0.40 13.11
N ALA A 339 24.99 0.63 11.80
CA ALA A 339 23.72 0.92 11.14
C ALA A 339 22.83 -0.33 11.01
N LEU A 340 21.51 -0.12 11.10
CA LEU A 340 20.51 -1.19 11.09
C LEU A 340 20.37 -1.83 9.71
N LEU A 341 20.48 -3.15 9.65
CA LEU A 341 20.01 -3.93 8.51
C LEU A 341 18.47 -3.95 8.46
N PRO A 342 17.87 -4.28 7.30
CA PRO A 342 16.50 -4.78 7.22
C PRO A 342 16.22 -5.88 8.23
N SER A 343 14.99 -5.98 8.70
CA SER A 343 14.48 -7.16 9.39
C SER A 343 13.76 -8.13 8.45
N MET A 344 13.42 -7.74 7.21
CA MET A 344 12.75 -8.60 6.24
C MET A 344 13.55 -8.76 4.94
N GLU A 345 13.72 -10.01 4.49
CA GLU A 345 14.47 -10.41 3.30
C GLU A 345 13.75 -11.51 2.49
N ASP A 346 14.15 -11.74 1.23
CA ASP A 346 13.73 -12.93 0.47
C ASP A 346 14.49 -14.15 1.01
N PRO A 347 13.82 -15.21 1.51
CA PRO A 347 14.48 -16.42 2.00
C PRO A 347 15.36 -17.13 0.95
N ARG A 348 15.21 -16.80 -0.34
CA ARG A 348 16.05 -17.30 -1.46
C ARG A 348 17.30 -16.44 -1.73
N ARG A 349 17.34 -15.19 -1.26
CA ARG A 349 18.44 -14.25 -1.49
C ARG A 349 18.59 -13.30 -0.30
N LEU A 350 19.15 -13.84 0.78
CA LEU A 350 19.47 -13.11 2.00
C LEU A 350 20.58 -12.07 1.76
N ILE A 351 20.64 -11.06 2.63
CA ILE A 351 21.69 -10.03 2.61
C ILE A 351 22.98 -10.62 3.17
N SER A 352 24.02 -10.66 2.33
CA SER A 352 25.35 -11.20 2.65
C SER A 352 26.45 -10.13 2.77
N GLY A 353 26.16 -8.89 2.38
CA GLY A 353 27.09 -7.76 2.36
C GLY A 353 26.37 -6.47 1.95
N PRO A 354 26.95 -5.29 2.21
CA PRO A 354 26.32 -4.01 1.92
C PRO A 354 26.38 -3.70 0.41
N GLY A 355 25.43 -2.90 -0.10
CA GLY A 355 25.38 -2.55 -1.51
C GLY A 355 23.96 -2.44 -2.07
N GLN A 356 23.73 -3.11 -3.20
CA GLN A 356 22.53 -2.97 -4.04
C GLN A 356 22.05 -4.32 -4.56
N GLY A 357 20.85 -4.35 -5.15
CA GLY A 357 20.37 -5.50 -5.94
C GLY A 357 19.73 -6.65 -5.15
N PHE A 358 19.53 -6.52 -3.84
CA PHE A 358 18.61 -7.37 -3.07
C PHE A 358 17.14 -7.02 -3.41
N GLU A 359 16.18 -7.86 -3.04
CA GLU A 359 14.74 -7.63 -3.34
C GLU A 359 13.99 -7.10 -2.11
N PRO A 360 13.26 -5.96 -2.22
CA PRO A 360 12.40 -5.49 -1.14
C PRO A 360 11.17 -6.39 -0.92
N VAL A 361 11.18 -7.14 0.17
CA VAL A 361 10.05 -7.99 0.57
C VAL A 361 9.15 -7.27 1.57
N GLY A 362 7.93 -6.94 1.13
CA GLY A 362 6.82 -6.49 1.99
C GLY A 362 5.50 -7.14 1.58
N PHE A 363 4.45 -6.92 2.37
CA PHE A 363 3.12 -7.52 2.18
C PHE A 363 1.97 -6.49 2.08
N GLY A 364 2.22 -5.22 2.40
CA GLY A 364 1.26 -4.12 2.25
C GLY A 364 1.34 -3.41 0.88
N PRO A 365 0.60 -2.31 0.69
CA PRO A 365 0.56 -1.58 -0.59
C PRO A 365 1.88 -0.90 -0.97
N VAL A 366 2.24 -0.99 -2.25
CA VAL A 366 3.36 -0.32 -2.90
C VAL A 366 2.96 1.11 -3.26
N GLY A 367 3.79 2.11 -2.92
CA GLY A 367 3.50 3.51 -3.26
C GLY A 367 3.47 3.79 -4.77
N ARG A 368 2.54 4.65 -5.22
CA ARG A 368 2.36 5.01 -6.66
C ARG A 368 3.63 5.52 -7.35
N HIS A 369 4.47 6.24 -6.62
CA HIS A 369 5.74 6.80 -7.11
C HIS A 369 6.91 5.78 -7.09
N TRP A 370 6.70 4.57 -6.56
CA TRP A 370 7.72 3.50 -6.50
C TRP A 370 7.75 2.73 -7.82
N MET A 371 8.93 2.24 -8.21
CA MET A 371 9.19 1.55 -9.48
C MET A 371 8.16 0.49 -9.90
N PRO A 372 7.59 -0.38 -9.02
CA PRO A 372 6.71 -1.45 -9.45
C PRO A 372 5.39 -0.94 -10.07
N ARG A 373 4.91 0.23 -9.60
CA ARG A 373 3.74 0.95 -10.13
C ARG A 373 4.16 2.04 -11.11
N ARG A 374 5.15 2.89 -10.78
CA ARG A 374 5.60 4.05 -11.59
C ARG A 374 5.84 3.72 -13.07
N ARG A 375 6.38 2.53 -13.38
CA ARG A 375 6.60 2.04 -14.75
C ARG A 375 5.34 1.84 -15.61
N TYR A 376 4.15 1.87 -14.99
CA TYR A 376 2.84 1.75 -15.64
C TYR A 376 2.10 3.10 -15.75
N ALA A 377 2.68 4.19 -15.23
CA ALA A 377 2.03 5.50 -15.22
C ALA A 377 1.97 6.18 -16.60
N GLY A 378 2.65 5.63 -17.61
CA GLY A 378 2.83 6.25 -18.92
C GLY A 378 3.87 7.39 -18.93
N THR A 379 4.05 8.00 -20.09
CA THR A 379 5.07 9.01 -20.36
C THR A 379 4.49 10.42 -20.28
N TYR A 380 5.04 11.25 -19.38
CA TYR A 380 4.66 12.65 -19.16
C TYR A 380 5.78 13.57 -19.66
N ASP A 381 5.94 13.64 -20.98
CA ASP A 381 6.93 14.50 -21.65
C ASP A 381 6.31 15.82 -22.14
N ALA A 382 7.05 16.59 -22.94
CA ALA A 382 6.56 17.82 -23.55
C ALA A 382 5.40 17.57 -24.52
N LYS A 383 5.44 16.48 -25.30
CA LYS A 383 4.36 16.13 -26.22
C LYS A 383 3.06 15.81 -25.47
N TRP A 384 3.15 15.07 -24.36
CA TRP A 384 2.00 14.89 -23.46
C TRP A 384 1.48 16.23 -22.93
N MET A 385 2.37 17.15 -22.54
CA MET A 385 1.99 18.46 -22.01
C MET A 385 1.28 19.35 -23.03
N ASP A 386 1.73 19.34 -24.28
CA ASP A 386 1.23 20.21 -25.35
C ASP A 386 -0.01 19.62 -26.08
N GLU A 387 -0.06 18.29 -26.28
CA GLU A 387 -1.11 17.63 -27.09
C GLU A 387 -2.15 16.83 -26.29
N ARG A 388 -1.86 16.43 -25.04
CA ARG A 388 -2.66 15.42 -24.31
C ARG A 388 -3.16 15.85 -22.94
N ALA A 389 -2.47 16.76 -22.25
CA ALA A 389 -2.88 17.23 -20.93
C ALA A 389 -4.29 17.86 -20.97
N PRO A 390 -5.15 17.62 -19.94
CA PRO A 390 -4.88 16.95 -18.67
C PRO A 390 -5.15 15.43 -18.67
N LEU A 391 -5.35 14.80 -19.84
CA LEU A 391 -5.69 13.37 -19.92
C LEU A 391 -4.49 12.47 -19.62
N LEU A 392 -4.75 11.21 -19.28
CA LEU A 392 -3.70 10.21 -19.11
C LEU A 392 -2.90 10.01 -20.42
N PRO A 393 -1.58 9.74 -20.32
CA PRO A 393 -0.76 9.32 -21.45
C PRO A 393 -1.35 8.11 -22.19
N GLU A 394 -1.02 7.97 -23.47
CA GLU A 394 -1.54 6.87 -24.30
C GLU A 394 -0.95 5.51 -23.90
N ASP A 395 0.29 5.52 -23.40
CA ASP A 395 1.05 4.40 -22.86
C ASP A 395 0.80 4.13 -21.36
N PHE A 396 -0.16 4.83 -20.73
CA PHE A 396 -0.64 4.48 -19.40
C PHE A 396 -1.15 3.02 -19.39
N ASP A 397 -0.90 2.28 -18.31
CA ASP A 397 -1.25 0.87 -18.16
C ASP A 397 -2.04 0.67 -16.87
N ASP A 398 -3.23 0.05 -16.95
CA ASP A 398 -4.15 -0.06 -15.82
C ASP A 398 -3.57 -0.90 -14.67
N ARG A 399 -2.47 -1.66 -14.89
CA ARG A 399 -1.68 -2.32 -13.85
C ARG A 399 -1.07 -1.33 -12.85
N TYR A 400 -1.02 -0.03 -13.17
CA TYR A 400 -0.74 1.06 -12.23
C TYR A 400 -1.70 1.09 -11.02
N HIS A 401 -2.95 0.68 -11.22
CA HIS A 401 -3.97 0.66 -10.16
C HIS A 401 -3.76 -0.47 -9.15
N ASN A 402 -3.15 -1.59 -9.54
CA ASN A 402 -2.74 -2.63 -8.59
C ASN A 402 -1.64 -2.09 -7.66
N ALA A 403 -1.82 -2.33 -6.36
CA ALA A 403 -0.92 -1.87 -5.31
C ALA A 403 -0.25 -3.01 -4.54
N ALA A 404 -0.71 -4.26 -4.68
CA ALA A 404 -0.01 -5.39 -4.08
C ALA A 404 1.33 -5.65 -4.80
N PRO A 405 2.38 -6.07 -4.06
CA PRO A 405 3.67 -6.36 -4.65
C PRO A 405 3.62 -7.65 -5.49
N ALA A 406 4.62 -7.86 -6.35
CA ALA A 406 4.67 -9.01 -7.26
C ALA A 406 4.54 -10.36 -6.52
N GLY A 407 3.63 -11.22 -7.01
CA GLY A 407 3.24 -12.47 -6.35
C GLY A 407 2.05 -12.37 -5.39
N LEU A 408 1.61 -11.14 -5.06
CA LEU A 408 0.38 -10.85 -4.29
C LEU A 408 -0.70 -10.12 -5.12
N VAL A 409 -0.51 -9.99 -6.44
CA VAL A 409 -1.58 -9.61 -7.39
C VAL A 409 -2.08 -10.89 -8.05
N ALA A 410 -3.37 -11.20 -7.90
CA ALA A 410 -3.98 -12.36 -8.55
C ALA A 410 -3.98 -12.19 -10.08
N PRO A 411 -3.70 -13.25 -10.87
CA PRO A 411 -3.67 -13.19 -12.34
C PRO A 411 -5.07 -13.01 -12.98
N GLY A 412 -6.09 -12.82 -12.16
CA GLY A 412 -7.47 -12.53 -12.53
C GLY A 412 -8.23 -12.12 -11.27
N ARG A 413 -9.56 -12.22 -11.31
CA ARG A 413 -10.42 -11.95 -10.14
C ARG A 413 -10.52 -13.17 -9.23
N LEU A 414 -10.23 -12.99 -7.95
CA LEU A 414 -10.73 -13.88 -6.90
C LEU A 414 -12.26 -13.80 -6.83
N LYS A 415 -12.92 -14.87 -6.39
CA LYS A 415 -14.38 -15.06 -6.43
C LYS A 415 -15.03 -15.39 -5.09
N GLY A 416 -14.25 -15.67 -4.05
CA GLY A 416 -14.73 -16.12 -2.76
C GLY A 416 -14.63 -17.64 -2.61
N GLY A 417 -14.35 -18.08 -1.40
CA GLY A 417 -14.09 -19.47 -1.04
C GLY A 417 -12.67 -19.97 -1.36
N GLU A 418 -11.76 -19.12 -1.85
CA GLU A 418 -10.34 -19.46 -1.92
C GLU A 418 -9.73 -19.61 -0.51
N PRO A 419 -8.80 -20.55 -0.30
CA PRO A 419 -8.12 -20.72 0.98
C PRO A 419 -7.19 -19.53 1.27
N VAL A 420 -7.19 -19.10 2.53
CA VAL A 420 -6.32 -18.06 3.08
C VAL A 420 -5.42 -18.74 4.12
N GLU A 421 -4.11 -18.57 3.97
CA GLU A 421 -3.12 -19.11 4.91
C GLU A 421 -2.16 -18.00 5.34
N VAL A 422 -1.98 -17.84 6.65
CA VAL A 422 -0.92 -16.99 7.25
C VAL A 422 -0.13 -17.85 8.23
N ALA A 423 1.20 -17.80 8.17
CA ALA A 423 2.07 -18.44 9.15
C ALA A 423 3.06 -17.42 9.71
N GLY A 424 3.26 -17.48 11.03
CA GLY A 424 4.18 -16.63 11.76
C GLY A 424 3.65 -15.24 12.14
N CYS A 425 2.34 -14.98 12.05
CA CYS A 425 1.74 -13.66 12.31
C CYS A 425 0.58 -13.66 13.32
N THR A 426 0.37 -14.77 14.05
CA THR A 426 -0.57 -14.88 15.17
C THR A 426 0.08 -15.67 16.32
N PRO A 427 -0.42 -15.58 17.56
CA PRO A 427 0.10 -16.34 18.70
C PRO A 427 0.08 -17.87 18.49
N GLU A 428 -0.89 -18.37 17.72
CA GLU A 428 -1.05 -19.79 17.37
C GLU A 428 -0.06 -20.25 16.29
N GLY A 429 0.75 -19.34 15.74
CA GLY A 429 1.76 -19.60 14.73
C GLY A 429 1.22 -19.84 13.31
N ARG A 430 -0.05 -20.26 13.14
CA ARG A 430 -0.70 -20.40 11.82
C ARG A 430 -2.19 -20.12 11.89
N LEU A 431 -2.66 -19.23 11.01
CA LEU A 431 -4.06 -18.98 10.71
C LEU A 431 -4.41 -19.62 9.35
N VAL A 432 -5.52 -20.36 9.30
CA VAL A 432 -6.07 -20.93 8.05
C VAL A 432 -7.56 -20.65 8.00
N THR A 433 -8.03 -20.01 6.93
CA THR A 433 -9.45 -19.73 6.72
C THR A 433 -9.77 -19.77 5.22
N HIS A 434 -10.96 -19.35 4.81
CA HIS A 434 -11.37 -19.19 3.41
C HIS A 434 -12.02 -17.82 3.21
N LEU A 435 -11.90 -17.25 2.00
CA LEU A 435 -12.64 -16.03 1.66
C LEU A 435 -14.16 -16.30 1.72
N PRO A 436 -14.98 -15.36 2.20
CA PRO A 436 -16.44 -15.51 2.18
C PRO A 436 -16.94 -15.55 0.72
N ARG A 437 -17.93 -16.42 0.45
CA ARG A 437 -18.60 -16.49 -0.86
C ARG A 437 -19.70 -15.43 -0.93
N ILE A 438 -19.36 -14.24 -1.42
CA ILE A 438 -20.30 -13.14 -1.64
C ILE A 438 -20.28 -12.76 -3.13
N GLU A 439 -21.43 -12.74 -3.79
CA GLU A 439 -21.61 -12.15 -5.13
C GLU A 439 -22.44 -10.85 -5.01
N PRO A 440 -21.79 -9.68 -4.81
CA PRO A 440 -22.49 -8.41 -4.69
C PRO A 440 -22.75 -7.77 -6.05
N TRP A 441 -23.89 -7.09 -6.15
CA TRP A 441 -24.37 -6.39 -7.34
C TRP A 441 -24.75 -4.95 -7.01
N ALA A 442 -24.66 -4.04 -7.98
CA ALA A 442 -25.26 -2.72 -7.91
C ALA A 442 -26.27 -2.50 -9.04
N LYS A 443 -27.51 -2.11 -8.69
CA LYS A 443 -28.52 -1.57 -9.61
C LYS A 443 -28.34 -0.04 -9.67
N VAL A 444 -27.92 0.49 -10.82
CA VAL A 444 -27.75 1.95 -11.06
C VAL A 444 -28.88 2.43 -11.96
N LEU A 445 -29.60 3.48 -11.56
CA LEU A 445 -30.70 4.10 -12.32
C LEU A 445 -30.29 5.50 -12.80
N VAL A 446 -30.36 5.75 -14.11
CA VAL A 446 -29.94 7.01 -14.75
C VAL A 446 -31.06 7.53 -15.66
N GLY A 447 -31.77 8.55 -15.19
CA GLY A 447 -32.93 9.13 -15.90
C GLY A 447 -34.06 8.13 -16.11
N ARG A 448 -34.11 7.51 -17.29
CA ARG A 448 -35.11 6.50 -17.70
C ARG A 448 -34.55 5.09 -17.88
N TRP A 449 -33.23 4.90 -17.89
CA TRP A 449 -32.61 3.58 -18.03
C TRP A 449 -31.97 3.14 -16.72
N GLY A 450 -31.86 1.83 -16.51
CA GLY A 450 -31.16 1.24 -15.38
C GLY A 450 -30.22 0.12 -15.83
N LYS A 451 -29.13 -0.09 -15.07
CA LYS A 451 -28.17 -1.17 -15.33
C LYS A 451 -27.83 -1.87 -14.01
N ALA A 452 -27.98 -3.18 -13.99
CA ALA A 452 -27.35 -4.03 -12.97
C ALA A 452 -25.90 -4.34 -13.39
N ILE A 453 -24.97 -4.22 -12.45
CA ILE A 453 -23.57 -4.64 -12.60
C ILE A 453 -23.18 -5.54 -11.43
N ARG A 454 -22.43 -6.61 -11.71
CA ARG A 454 -21.73 -7.35 -10.64
C ARG A 454 -20.54 -6.51 -10.19
N LEU A 455 -20.33 -6.42 -8.88
CA LEU A 455 -19.11 -5.85 -8.31
C LEU A 455 -18.09 -6.98 -8.17
N GLU A 456 -16.88 -6.80 -8.72
CA GLU A 456 -15.82 -7.80 -8.67
C GLU A 456 -14.79 -7.48 -7.59
N LEU A 457 -14.18 -8.52 -7.01
CA LEU A 457 -13.25 -8.40 -5.89
C LEU A 457 -11.96 -7.69 -6.33
N ASP A 458 -11.77 -6.46 -5.85
CA ASP A 458 -10.67 -5.55 -6.20
C ASP A 458 -9.48 -5.73 -5.26
N SER A 459 -9.74 -5.93 -3.96
CA SER A 459 -8.70 -6.27 -2.99
C SER A 459 -9.20 -7.08 -1.78
N VAL A 460 -8.29 -7.89 -1.24
CA VAL A 460 -8.41 -8.59 0.04
C VAL A 460 -7.32 -8.08 0.99
N THR A 461 -7.67 -7.77 2.24
CA THR A 461 -6.70 -7.49 3.30
C THR A 461 -6.95 -8.43 4.46
N VAL A 462 -5.93 -9.19 4.85
CA VAL A 462 -5.90 -9.90 6.14
C VAL A 462 -5.17 -9.00 7.14
N ASP A 463 -5.74 -8.82 8.32
CA ASP A 463 -5.19 -8.00 9.39
C ASP A 463 -5.09 -8.87 10.64
N THR A 464 -3.89 -9.35 10.97
CA THR A 464 -3.69 -10.28 12.10
C THR A 464 -3.47 -9.59 13.44
N GLU A 465 -3.41 -8.25 13.46
CA GLU A 465 -3.41 -7.44 14.69
C GLU A 465 -4.85 -7.12 15.12
N ALA A 466 -5.74 -6.82 14.16
CA ALA A 466 -7.18 -6.70 14.42
C ALA A 466 -7.93 -8.05 14.42
N MET A 467 -7.31 -9.12 13.92
CA MET A 467 -7.96 -10.39 13.56
C MET A 467 -9.19 -10.18 12.65
N GLU A 468 -8.99 -9.39 11.59
CA GLU A 468 -10.02 -9.05 10.60
C GLU A 468 -9.63 -9.53 9.18
N LEU A 469 -10.65 -9.90 8.41
CA LEU A 469 -10.58 -10.12 6.97
C LEU A 469 -11.45 -9.05 6.30
N ARG A 470 -10.86 -8.22 5.43
CA ARG A 470 -11.54 -7.09 4.76
C ARG A 470 -11.51 -7.32 3.24
N LEU A 471 -12.68 -7.26 2.60
CA LEU A 471 -12.83 -7.43 1.15
C LEU A 471 -13.47 -6.19 0.54
N VAL A 472 -12.96 -5.76 -0.61
CA VAL A 472 -13.46 -4.60 -1.37
C VAL A 472 -13.85 -5.07 -2.77
N TRP A 473 -15.11 -4.88 -3.13
CA TRP A 473 -15.64 -5.12 -4.47
C TRP A 473 -15.89 -3.80 -5.22
N LYS A 474 -15.62 -3.79 -6.52
CA LYS A 474 -15.85 -2.64 -7.41
C LYS A 474 -16.58 -3.04 -8.68
N GLY A 475 -17.39 -2.14 -9.21
CA GLY A 475 -17.98 -2.27 -10.54
C GLY A 475 -18.31 -0.91 -11.14
N GLU A 476 -18.31 -0.83 -12.47
CA GLU A 476 -18.31 0.44 -13.19
C GLU A 476 -19.46 0.58 -14.20
N VAL A 477 -19.99 1.80 -14.31
CA VAL A 477 -21.03 2.19 -15.27
C VAL A 477 -20.57 3.44 -16.04
N PRO A 478 -20.62 3.44 -17.38
CA PRO A 478 -20.45 4.68 -18.15
C PRO A 478 -21.63 5.62 -17.89
N VAL A 479 -21.34 6.86 -17.50
CA VAL A 479 -22.34 7.90 -17.15
C VAL A 479 -22.02 9.24 -17.83
N HIS A 480 -21.25 9.23 -18.92
CA HIS A 480 -20.79 10.45 -19.59
C HIS A 480 -21.94 11.35 -20.04
N ARG A 481 -21.91 12.61 -19.57
CA ARG A 481 -22.95 13.63 -19.72
C ARG A 481 -24.29 13.28 -19.06
N GLU A 482 -24.32 12.23 -18.23
CA GLU A 482 -25.50 11.76 -17.51
C GLU A 482 -25.30 11.67 -15.98
N VAL A 483 -24.17 12.14 -15.43
CA VAL A 483 -23.91 12.18 -13.97
C VAL A 483 -25.04 12.87 -13.20
N ALA A 484 -25.47 14.05 -13.66
CA ALA A 484 -26.60 14.79 -13.09
C ALA A 484 -27.98 14.12 -13.29
N ARG A 485 -28.04 12.98 -13.98
CA ARG A 485 -29.23 12.15 -14.19
C ARG A 485 -29.20 10.85 -13.39
N ILE A 486 -28.13 10.56 -12.64
CA ILE A 486 -28.10 9.41 -11.72
C ILE A 486 -29.13 9.64 -10.62
N ARG A 487 -30.15 8.78 -10.56
CA ARG A 487 -31.31 8.88 -9.66
C ARG A 487 -31.17 7.99 -8.45
N THR A 488 -30.64 6.79 -8.63
CA THR A 488 -30.56 5.78 -7.57
C THR A 488 -29.34 4.90 -7.80
N ILE A 489 -28.64 4.54 -6.72
CA ILE A 489 -27.65 3.46 -6.71
C ILE A 489 -28.02 2.55 -5.54
N ALA A 490 -28.32 1.29 -5.85
CA ALA A 490 -28.70 0.27 -4.89
C ALA A 490 -27.71 -0.90 -4.90
N CYS A 491 -27.07 -1.21 -3.76
CA CYS A 491 -26.23 -2.40 -3.60
C CYS A 491 -27.04 -3.57 -3.01
N LEU A 492 -26.85 -4.77 -3.55
CA LEU A 492 -27.62 -5.98 -3.24
C LEU A 492 -26.70 -7.21 -3.21
N LEU A 493 -27.08 -8.24 -2.47
CA LEU A 493 -26.44 -9.56 -2.53
C LEU A 493 -27.23 -10.53 -3.44
N GLU A 494 -26.55 -11.55 -3.96
CA GLU A 494 -27.23 -12.61 -4.70
C GLU A 494 -28.26 -13.34 -3.81
N GLY A 495 -29.51 -13.37 -4.29
CA GLY A 495 -30.71 -13.71 -3.51
C GLY A 495 -31.71 -12.56 -3.50
N GLU A 496 -31.24 -11.32 -3.33
CA GLU A 496 -32.05 -10.09 -3.26
C GLU A 496 -32.33 -9.49 -4.66
N LYS A 497 -32.39 -10.32 -5.71
CA LYS A 497 -32.35 -9.85 -7.11
C LYS A 497 -33.64 -9.19 -7.63
N ALA A 498 -34.75 -9.30 -6.90
CA ALA A 498 -36.05 -8.69 -7.22
C ALA A 498 -35.91 -7.19 -7.60
#